data_AF-J4UKF2-F1
#
_entry.id   AF-J4UKF2-F1
#
_cell.length_a   1.000
_cell.length_b   1.000
_cell.length_c   1.000
_cell.angle_alpha   90.00
_cell.angle_beta   90.00
_cell.angle_gamma   90.00
#
_symmetry.space_group_name_H-M   'P 1'
#
loop_
_entity.id
_entity.type
_entity.pdbx_description
1 polymer ?
#
loop_
_entity_poly.entity_id
_entity_poly.type
_entity_poly.pdbx_seq_one_letter_code
_entity_poly.pdbx_strand_id
1 'polypeptide(L)'
;MDENDPQKKRVAVTKNFIDTLRNGDKVAVIGFYDYAQTYQKLTDDRVKAKNCLNSISNLKSGTSLSAGLEKAFLEFPVAGKSSGKKEEAMKIIVLLTDGQGTYNSVYEQMAIERGIKIYTVGLGKSYDEALLMRIASNTSGRHYKADNPDALIQEFKKLTSDTIDIVKDTDNDGLSDYHEERIRLFNGQEIILNKNNPDTDFDRLKDGEEIIQRTDKYGRVFFKMRSHPNKKDSDDDNIDYSFDERPLFPDKSLDIDYLGSPKHLEIFNKKIKKYTKEFSDVFSRVGTEGEKGIGGYGVYTLIDDYNTFLKKRGIDLSKGNRIDYWKDEWDKYWEDYCDEFNKYVALLGKVQTEKIHYFRNNLNRVPRTLGQLNANAKNWVLIKSENSIYHMFPSSFSGEGVYNLKFISVDGKHEGVYINIFGEKNKNKGLACTEITDPKNMGTYNYNGMYYKYGLLSVYGAAHYVFDVKPYDKFGNVSPKDGYNWNRSIDDNKKSYEKNNDAINARKLFIDKWRGVLE
;
A
#
# COMPACT_ATOMS: atom_id res chain seq x y z
N MET A 1 36.74 -43.76 -14.78
CA MET A 1 35.54 -43.41 -15.57
C MET A 1 35.63 -43.68 -17.08
N ASP A 2 36.78 -44.08 -17.65
CA ASP A 2 36.84 -44.45 -19.08
C ASP A 2 35.86 -45.56 -19.47
N GLU A 3 35.65 -46.54 -18.58
CA GLU A 3 34.75 -47.68 -18.81
C GLU A 3 33.28 -47.34 -18.50
N ASN A 4 33.03 -46.69 -17.36
CA ASN A 4 31.66 -46.43 -16.89
C ASN A 4 31.00 -45.21 -17.55
N ASP A 5 31.74 -44.18 -17.97
CA ASP A 5 31.21 -42.95 -18.61
C ASP A 5 32.07 -42.48 -19.79
N PRO A 6 32.25 -43.30 -20.84
CA PRO A 6 33.13 -42.98 -21.98
C PRO A 6 32.67 -41.74 -22.74
N GLN A 7 31.37 -41.47 -22.77
CA GLN A 7 30.77 -40.32 -23.46
C GLN A 7 30.74 -39.04 -22.62
N LYS A 8 31.26 -39.06 -21.39
CA LYS A 8 31.26 -37.92 -20.45
C LYS A 8 29.86 -37.36 -20.19
N LYS A 9 28.84 -38.21 -20.05
CA LYS A 9 27.47 -37.76 -19.71
C LYS A 9 27.43 -37.00 -18.40
N ARG A 10 28.34 -37.30 -17.45
CA ARG A 10 28.49 -36.51 -16.22
C ARG A 10 28.74 -35.02 -16.51
N VAL A 11 29.54 -34.69 -17.54
CA VAL A 11 29.82 -33.30 -17.93
C VAL A 11 28.55 -32.62 -18.44
N ALA A 12 27.76 -33.31 -19.27
CA ALA A 12 26.52 -32.75 -19.80
C ALA A 12 25.49 -32.49 -18.69
N VAL A 13 25.29 -33.44 -17.76
CA VAL A 13 24.33 -33.26 -16.66
C VAL A 13 24.79 -32.20 -15.66
N THR A 14 26.09 -32.07 -15.39
CA THR A 14 26.61 -31.00 -14.52
C THR A 14 26.40 -29.62 -15.15
N LYS A 15 26.56 -29.48 -16.47
CA LYS A 15 26.22 -28.22 -17.16
C LYS A 15 24.74 -27.87 -17.00
N ASN A 16 23.86 -28.85 -17.21
CA ASN A 16 22.42 -28.66 -17.02
C ASN A 16 22.09 -28.28 -15.57
N PHE A 17 22.76 -28.89 -14.59
CA PHE A 17 22.62 -28.52 -13.18
C PHE A 17 23.06 -27.08 -12.90
N ILE A 18 24.20 -26.64 -13.44
CA ILE A 18 24.66 -25.24 -13.33
C ILE A 18 23.62 -24.26 -13.92
N ASP A 19 22.93 -24.65 -14.99
CA ASP A 19 21.87 -23.84 -15.59
C ASP A 19 20.62 -23.69 -14.70
N THR A 20 20.47 -24.53 -13.67
CA THR A 20 19.37 -24.41 -12.69
C THR A 20 19.67 -23.46 -11.52
N LEU A 21 20.92 -23.02 -11.36
CA LEU A 21 21.34 -22.13 -10.27
C LEU A 21 20.72 -20.73 -10.40
N ARG A 22 20.30 -20.14 -9.28
CA ARG A 22 19.68 -18.80 -9.19
C ARG A 22 20.71 -17.69 -9.44
N ASN A 23 20.25 -16.48 -9.75
CA ASN A 23 21.15 -15.32 -9.83
C ASN A 23 21.69 -15.01 -8.42
N GLY A 24 23.01 -14.90 -8.31
CA GLY A 24 23.71 -14.76 -7.03
C GLY A 24 24.26 -16.07 -6.46
N ASP A 25 23.76 -17.22 -6.92
CA ASP A 25 24.37 -18.52 -6.61
C ASP A 25 25.76 -18.60 -7.25
N LYS A 26 26.70 -19.19 -6.52
CA LYS A 26 28.08 -19.38 -6.99
C LYS A 26 28.40 -20.86 -7.04
N VAL A 27 29.18 -21.25 -8.04
CA VAL A 27 29.58 -22.64 -8.26
C VAL A 27 31.09 -22.74 -8.46
N ALA A 28 31.67 -23.79 -7.88
CA ALA A 28 33.03 -24.24 -8.13
C ALA A 28 32.98 -25.60 -8.81
N VAL A 29 33.99 -25.91 -9.63
CA VAL A 29 34.12 -27.20 -10.31
C VAL A 29 35.46 -27.82 -9.93
N ILE A 30 35.41 -29.00 -9.32
CA ILE A 30 36.56 -29.73 -8.81
C ILE A 30 36.51 -31.13 -9.41
N GLY A 31 37.59 -31.56 -10.06
CA GLY A 31 37.77 -32.93 -10.50
C GLY A 31 38.77 -33.64 -9.60
N PHE A 32 38.54 -34.91 -9.30
CA PHE A 32 39.41 -35.72 -8.46
C PHE A 32 39.63 -37.11 -9.04
N TYR A 33 40.77 -37.69 -8.69
CA TYR A 33 41.24 -39.03 -9.00
C TYR A 33 42.24 -39.39 -7.88
N ASP A 34 43.48 -39.82 -8.13
CA ASP A 34 44.52 -39.95 -7.08
C ASP A 34 44.78 -38.65 -6.29
N TYR A 35 44.55 -37.49 -6.91
CA TYR A 35 44.54 -36.16 -6.28
C TYR A 35 43.39 -35.32 -6.84
N ALA A 36 43.22 -34.10 -6.33
CA ALA A 36 42.17 -33.19 -6.79
C ALA A 36 42.72 -31.91 -7.43
N GLN A 37 42.00 -31.45 -8.45
CA GLN A 37 42.27 -30.22 -9.20
C GLN A 37 41.01 -29.35 -9.23
N THR A 38 41.17 -28.08 -8.87
CA THR A 38 40.13 -27.07 -9.08
C THR A 38 40.17 -26.61 -10.53
N TYR A 39 39.10 -26.90 -11.29
CA TYR A 39 38.93 -26.43 -12.68
C TYR A 39 38.35 -25.02 -12.72
N GLN A 40 37.48 -24.68 -11.77
CA GLN A 40 36.92 -23.35 -11.59
C GLN A 40 36.70 -23.09 -10.10
N LYS A 41 37.24 -21.97 -9.59
CA LYS A 41 36.94 -21.48 -8.24
C LYS A 41 35.51 -20.93 -8.17
N LEU A 42 34.96 -20.83 -6.97
CA LEU A 42 33.60 -20.35 -6.72
C LEU A 42 33.32 -19.05 -7.49
N THR A 43 32.36 -19.10 -8.43
CA THR A 43 32.01 -17.98 -9.30
C THR A 43 30.51 -17.96 -9.61
N ASP A 44 29.95 -16.78 -9.81
CA ASP A 44 28.62 -16.53 -10.38
C ASP A 44 28.63 -16.50 -11.93
N ASP A 45 29.81 -16.55 -12.56
CA ASP A 45 29.96 -16.63 -14.01
C ASP A 45 29.68 -18.06 -14.50
N ARG A 46 28.40 -18.33 -14.78
CA ARG A 46 27.91 -19.62 -15.27
C ARG A 46 28.59 -20.06 -16.56
N VAL A 47 28.96 -19.13 -17.42
CA VAL A 47 29.61 -19.46 -18.70
C VAL A 47 31.01 -19.99 -18.45
N LYS A 48 31.81 -19.33 -17.60
CA LYS A 48 33.14 -19.83 -17.19
C LYS A 48 33.04 -21.19 -16.50
N ALA A 49 32.10 -21.35 -15.57
CA ALA A 49 31.89 -22.61 -14.86
C ALA A 49 31.51 -23.77 -15.81
N LYS A 50 30.66 -23.53 -16.82
CA LYS A 50 30.33 -24.57 -17.81
C LYS A 50 31.48 -24.86 -18.76
N ASN A 51 32.25 -23.84 -19.15
CA ASN A 51 33.35 -24.01 -20.09
C ASN A 51 34.51 -24.81 -19.50
N CYS A 52 34.80 -24.69 -18.20
CA CYS A 52 35.88 -25.45 -17.57
C CYS A 52 35.63 -26.97 -17.59
N LEU A 53 34.35 -27.40 -17.59
CA LEU A 53 33.97 -28.82 -17.65
C LEU A 53 34.39 -29.49 -18.97
N ASN A 54 34.60 -28.73 -20.05
CA ASN A 54 35.08 -29.28 -21.33
C ASN A 54 36.49 -29.90 -21.21
N SER A 55 37.28 -29.41 -20.27
CA SER A 55 38.68 -29.84 -20.04
C SER A 55 38.80 -31.07 -19.14
N ILE A 56 37.68 -31.62 -18.64
CA ILE A 56 37.70 -32.81 -17.78
C ILE A 56 38.08 -34.04 -18.63
N SER A 57 39.12 -34.75 -18.19
CA SER A 57 39.60 -35.99 -18.82
C SER A 57 39.05 -37.23 -18.10
N ASN A 58 38.83 -38.31 -18.86
CA ASN A 58 38.52 -39.63 -18.28
C ASN A 58 39.79 -40.46 -18.01
N LEU A 59 40.93 -40.11 -18.65
CA LEU A 59 42.20 -40.85 -18.67
C LEU A 59 43.04 -40.68 -17.38
N LYS A 60 42.39 -40.50 -16.23
CA LYS A 60 43.06 -40.31 -14.93
C LYS A 60 42.75 -41.52 -14.05
N SER A 61 43.79 -42.05 -13.40
CA SER A 61 43.71 -43.26 -12.58
C SER A 61 43.49 -42.96 -11.10
N GLY A 62 42.88 -43.94 -10.43
CA GLY A 62 42.60 -43.98 -8.99
C GLY A 62 41.58 -42.95 -8.47
N THR A 63 41.28 -43.03 -7.18
CA THR A 63 40.15 -42.32 -6.56
C THR A 63 40.49 -41.91 -5.13
N SER A 64 40.44 -40.61 -4.85
CA SER A 64 40.61 -40.01 -3.52
C SER A 64 39.44 -39.07 -3.24
N LEU A 65 38.43 -39.58 -2.52
CA LEU A 65 37.28 -38.79 -2.08
C LEU A 65 37.73 -37.66 -1.14
N SER A 66 38.70 -37.97 -0.28
CA SER A 66 39.35 -37.00 0.62
C SER A 66 39.96 -35.82 -0.12
N ALA A 67 40.72 -36.05 -1.20
CA ALA A 67 41.34 -34.95 -1.95
C ALA A 67 40.27 -34.04 -2.60
N GLY A 68 39.20 -34.64 -3.12
CA GLY A 68 38.07 -33.88 -3.69
C GLY A 68 37.39 -33.00 -2.64
N LEU A 69 37.09 -33.57 -1.47
CA LEU A 69 36.49 -32.84 -0.36
C LEU A 69 37.42 -31.73 0.15
N GLU A 70 38.72 -32.01 0.33
CA GLU A 70 39.71 -31.02 0.77
C GLU A 70 39.66 -29.76 -0.10
N LYS A 71 39.68 -29.91 -1.43
CA LYS A 71 39.57 -28.79 -2.37
C LYS A 71 38.22 -28.09 -2.27
N ALA A 72 37.12 -28.83 -2.08
CA ALA A 72 35.78 -28.23 -1.94
C ALA A 72 35.68 -27.35 -0.69
N PHE A 73 36.26 -27.78 0.44
CA PHE A 73 36.28 -26.99 1.67
C PHE A 73 37.10 -25.70 1.55
N LEU A 74 38.11 -25.65 0.68
CA LEU A 74 38.88 -24.42 0.43
C LEU A 74 38.07 -23.34 -0.30
N GLU A 75 37.02 -23.73 -1.03
CA GLU A 75 36.09 -22.79 -1.70
C GLU A 75 35.08 -22.19 -0.70
N PHE A 76 34.97 -22.76 0.49
CA PHE A 76 34.11 -22.28 1.58
C PHE A 76 34.96 -21.74 2.74
N PRO A 77 35.58 -20.55 2.59
CA PRO A 77 36.39 -19.98 3.66
C PRO A 77 35.53 -19.78 4.92
N VAL A 78 36.08 -20.18 6.07
CA VAL A 78 35.44 -19.95 7.37
C VAL A 78 35.47 -18.46 7.64
N ALA A 79 34.30 -17.84 7.84
CA ALA A 79 34.23 -16.47 8.33
C ALA A 79 34.96 -16.42 9.69
N GLY A 80 36.12 -15.75 9.75
CA GLY A 80 36.90 -15.67 10.99
C GLY A 80 36.07 -15.05 12.11
N LYS A 81 36.40 -15.36 13.38
CA LYS A 81 35.75 -14.78 14.58
C LYS A 81 35.67 -13.24 14.55
N SER A 82 36.53 -12.58 13.78
CA SER A 82 36.62 -11.12 13.62
C SER A 82 35.81 -10.55 12.45
N SER A 83 35.12 -11.37 11.64
CA SER A 83 34.43 -10.89 10.43
C SER A 83 33.09 -10.21 10.71
N GLY A 84 32.49 -10.44 11.89
CA GLY A 84 31.18 -9.90 12.27
C GLY A 84 30.02 -10.34 11.36
N LYS A 85 30.27 -11.23 10.38
CA LYS A 85 29.27 -11.68 9.41
C LYS A 85 28.82 -13.10 9.74
N LYS A 86 27.51 -13.28 9.93
CA LYS A 86 26.89 -14.61 9.92
C LYS A 86 27.01 -15.18 8.50
N GLU A 87 27.05 -16.50 8.42
CA GLU A 87 27.07 -17.20 7.15
C GLU A 87 25.70 -17.10 6.48
N GLU A 88 25.59 -16.33 5.39
CA GLU A 88 24.31 -15.92 4.78
C GLU A 88 23.81 -16.85 3.66
N ALA A 89 24.61 -17.84 3.24
CA ALA A 89 24.31 -18.71 2.10
C ALA A 89 24.35 -20.20 2.47
N MET A 90 23.37 -20.96 1.99
CA MET A 90 23.39 -22.42 2.07
C MET A 90 24.58 -22.96 1.28
N LYS A 91 25.38 -23.84 1.89
CA LYS A 91 26.53 -24.47 1.24
C LYS A 91 26.22 -25.92 0.92
N ILE A 92 26.46 -26.28 -0.33
CA ILE A 92 26.17 -27.61 -0.86
C ILE A 92 27.40 -28.14 -1.59
N ILE A 93 27.73 -29.41 -1.35
CA ILE A 93 28.67 -30.20 -2.15
C ILE A 93 27.88 -31.29 -2.87
N VAL A 94 28.05 -31.39 -4.19
CA VAL A 94 27.57 -32.54 -4.97
C VAL A 94 28.77 -33.41 -5.32
N LEU A 95 28.90 -34.56 -4.66
CA LEU A 95 30.01 -35.50 -4.80
C LEU A 95 29.61 -36.66 -5.72
N LEU A 96 30.18 -36.74 -6.92
CA LEU A 96 29.93 -37.81 -7.89
C LEU A 96 31.14 -38.74 -8.01
N THR A 97 30.95 -40.06 -7.88
CA THR A 97 31.99 -41.08 -8.09
C THR A 97 31.43 -42.35 -8.74
N ASP A 98 32.26 -43.05 -9.53
CA ASP A 98 31.97 -44.38 -10.08
C ASP A 98 32.74 -45.51 -9.38
N GLY A 99 33.59 -45.16 -8.40
CA GLY A 99 34.51 -46.10 -7.77
C GLY A 99 34.75 -45.83 -6.28
N GLN A 100 35.40 -46.79 -5.64
CA GLN A 100 35.90 -46.69 -4.27
C GLN A 100 37.20 -45.89 -4.22
N GLY A 101 37.37 -45.08 -3.18
CA GLY A 101 38.55 -44.26 -3.01
C GLY A 101 38.88 -43.98 -1.54
N THR A 102 40.06 -43.42 -1.31
CA THR A 102 40.48 -43.04 0.05
C THR A 102 39.55 -41.98 0.64
N TYR A 103 39.14 -42.19 1.89
CA TYR A 103 38.19 -41.33 2.58
C TYR A 103 38.58 -41.15 4.05
N ASN A 104 38.64 -39.90 4.50
CA ASN A 104 38.88 -39.52 5.88
C ASN A 104 37.61 -38.86 6.45
N SER A 105 37.07 -39.44 7.53
CA SER A 105 35.84 -38.96 8.17
C SER A 105 35.94 -37.55 8.76
N VAL A 106 37.14 -36.97 8.86
CA VAL A 106 37.32 -35.56 9.25
C VAL A 106 36.53 -34.61 8.34
N TYR A 107 36.41 -34.91 7.04
CA TYR A 107 35.65 -34.08 6.12
C TYR A 107 34.13 -34.20 6.32
N GLU A 108 33.64 -35.37 6.77
CA GLU A 108 32.26 -35.53 7.23
C GLU A 108 31.99 -34.60 8.40
N GLN A 109 32.86 -34.68 9.41
CA GLN A 109 32.74 -33.90 10.64
C GLN A 109 32.82 -32.40 10.35
N MET A 110 33.76 -31.98 9.51
CA MET A 110 33.88 -30.60 9.06
C MET A 110 32.64 -30.10 8.32
N ALA A 111 31.95 -30.96 7.55
CA ALA A 111 30.73 -30.58 6.85
C ALA A 111 29.60 -30.32 7.86
N ILE A 112 29.42 -31.22 8.83
CA ILE A 112 28.43 -31.09 9.91
C ILE A 112 28.67 -29.81 10.70
N GLU A 113 29.89 -29.59 11.18
CA GLU A 113 30.27 -28.41 11.98
C GLU A 113 30.10 -27.08 11.26
N ARG A 114 30.22 -27.10 9.92
CA ARG A 114 30.11 -25.91 9.07
C ARG A 114 28.74 -25.79 8.39
N GLY A 115 27.78 -26.64 8.71
CA GLY A 115 26.44 -26.64 8.09
C GLY A 115 26.46 -26.87 6.57
N ILE A 116 27.46 -27.58 6.05
CA ILE A 116 27.59 -27.89 4.62
C ILE A 116 26.87 -29.21 4.34
N LYS A 117 25.90 -29.18 3.42
CA LYS A 117 25.19 -30.38 2.97
C LYS A 117 25.96 -31.10 1.89
N ILE A 118 26.17 -32.41 2.01
CA ILE A 118 26.81 -33.21 0.95
C ILE A 118 25.75 -34.11 0.31
N TYR A 119 25.46 -33.89 -0.96
CA TYR A 119 24.71 -34.83 -1.79
C TYR A 119 25.70 -35.72 -2.52
N THR A 120 25.43 -37.02 -2.56
CA THR A 120 26.32 -37.99 -3.21
C THR A 120 25.63 -38.63 -4.40
N VAL A 121 26.34 -38.81 -5.51
CA VAL A 121 25.86 -39.48 -6.72
C VAL A 121 26.80 -40.62 -7.05
N GLY A 122 26.33 -41.85 -6.87
CA GLY A 122 27.06 -43.06 -7.25
C GLY A 122 26.73 -43.47 -8.67
N LEU A 123 27.74 -43.67 -9.51
CA LEU A 123 27.60 -44.13 -10.89
C LEU A 123 28.07 -45.59 -11.02
N GLY A 124 27.19 -46.46 -11.56
CA GLY A 124 27.50 -47.87 -11.76
C GLY A 124 27.40 -48.68 -10.46
N LYS A 125 28.30 -49.66 -10.27
CA LYS A 125 28.26 -50.61 -9.14
C LYS A 125 29.55 -50.70 -8.35
N SER A 126 30.60 -50.00 -8.77
CA SER A 126 31.95 -50.17 -8.23
C SER A 126 32.30 -49.21 -7.09
N TYR A 127 31.38 -48.36 -6.68
CA TYR A 127 31.54 -47.43 -5.55
C TYR A 127 31.07 -48.06 -4.23
N ASP A 128 31.51 -47.50 -3.10
CA ASP A 128 31.02 -47.88 -1.77
C ASP A 128 29.70 -47.17 -1.47
N GLU A 129 28.57 -47.84 -1.73
CA GLU A 129 27.24 -47.28 -1.54
C GLU A 129 26.93 -46.96 -0.07
N ALA A 130 27.39 -47.80 0.86
CA ALA A 130 27.18 -47.58 2.30
C ALA A 130 27.91 -46.32 2.77
N LEU A 131 29.14 -46.11 2.30
CA LEU A 131 29.91 -44.90 2.58
C LEU A 131 29.22 -43.65 2.02
N LEU A 132 28.84 -43.64 0.75
CA LEU A 132 28.20 -42.46 0.13
C LEU A 132 26.85 -42.12 0.78
N MET A 133 26.09 -43.13 1.18
CA MET A 133 24.82 -42.96 1.89
C MET A 133 25.04 -42.36 3.28
N ARG A 134 26.04 -42.85 4.03
CA ARG A 134 26.41 -42.32 5.35
C ARG A 134 26.83 -40.85 5.29
N ILE A 135 27.72 -40.50 4.35
CA ILE A 135 28.20 -39.12 4.17
C ILE A 135 27.01 -38.19 3.91
N ALA A 136 26.11 -38.60 3.00
CA ALA A 136 24.96 -37.77 2.66
C ALA A 136 23.98 -37.62 3.82
N SER A 137 23.61 -38.73 4.49
CA SER A 137 22.66 -38.67 5.60
C SER A 137 23.17 -37.85 6.77
N ASN A 138 24.45 -38.01 7.13
CA ASN A 138 25.03 -37.33 8.29
C ASN A 138 25.18 -35.82 8.07
N THR A 139 25.26 -35.38 6.81
CA THR A 139 25.35 -33.96 6.45
C THR A 139 24.01 -33.36 6.00
N SER A 140 22.89 -34.04 6.26
CA SER A 140 21.54 -33.60 5.84
C SER A 140 21.37 -33.43 4.32
N GLY A 141 22.13 -34.18 3.53
CA GLY A 141 21.94 -34.37 2.09
C GLY A 141 21.22 -35.69 1.78
N ARG A 142 21.26 -36.08 0.50
CA ARG A 142 20.68 -37.33 -0.01
C ARG A 142 21.65 -38.04 -0.96
N HIS A 143 21.64 -39.37 -0.93
CA HIS A 143 22.36 -40.21 -1.89
C HIS A 143 21.47 -40.52 -3.11
N TYR A 144 22.06 -40.45 -4.30
CA TYR A 144 21.46 -40.80 -5.57
C TYR A 144 22.26 -41.88 -6.26
N LYS A 145 21.55 -42.81 -6.90
CA LYS A 145 22.14 -43.97 -7.57
C LYS A 145 21.81 -43.94 -9.06
N ALA A 146 22.84 -43.90 -9.88
CA ALA A 146 22.73 -44.00 -11.33
C ALA A 146 23.37 -45.32 -11.79
N ASP A 147 22.56 -46.31 -12.14
CA ASP A 147 23.07 -47.63 -12.56
C ASP A 147 23.91 -47.57 -13.85
N ASN A 148 23.73 -46.51 -14.66
CA ASN A 148 24.47 -46.25 -15.89
C ASN A 148 24.51 -44.72 -16.17
N PRO A 149 25.34 -44.26 -17.13
CA PRO A 149 25.45 -42.83 -17.45
C PRO A 149 24.16 -42.15 -17.90
N ASP A 150 23.22 -42.87 -18.51
CA ASP A 150 21.93 -42.30 -18.92
C ASP A 150 21.04 -41.97 -17.72
N ALA A 151 21.12 -42.78 -16.66
CA ALA A 151 20.38 -42.55 -15.43
C ALA A 151 20.80 -41.26 -14.71
N LEU A 152 22.03 -40.75 -14.95
CA LEU A 152 22.51 -39.50 -14.35
C LEU A 152 21.57 -38.32 -14.61
N ILE A 153 20.91 -38.26 -15.77
CA ILE A 153 19.98 -37.16 -16.08
C ILE A 153 18.82 -37.12 -15.08
N GLN A 154 18.23 -38.29 -14.76
CA GLN A 154 17.10 -38.36 -13.85
C GLN A 154 17.52 -38.13 -12.40
N GLU A 155 18.68 -38.67 -12.01
CA GLU A 155 19.21 -38.47 -10.65
C GLU A 155 19.59 -37.01 -10.40
N PHE A 156 20.21 -36.31 -11.37
CA PHE A 156 20.48 -34.88 -11.24
C PHE A 156 19.21 -34.03 -11.21
N LYS A 157 18.14 -34.43 -11.88
CA LYS A 157 16.83 -33.74 -11.76
C LYS A 157 16.26 -33.84 -10.34
N LYS A 158 16.29 -35.03 -9.75
CA LYS A 158 15.87 -35.23 -8.34
C LYS A 158 16.73 -34.40 -7.40
N LEU A 159 18.05 -34.39 -7.63
CA LEU A 159 19.00 -33.56 -6.88
C LEU A 159 18.65 -32.08 -6.98
N THR A 160 18.41 -31.55 -8.18
CA THR A 160 17.98 -30.16 -8.36
C THR A 160 16.76 -29.85 -7.48
N SER A 161 15.71 -30.67 -7.52
CA SER A 161 14.51 -30.46 -6.70
C SER A 161 14.79 -30.44 -5.19
N ASP A 162 15.64 -31.32 -4.69
CA ASP A 162 16.00 -31.38 -3.26
C ASP A 162 16.90 -30.20 -2.80
N THR A 163 17.59 -29.53 -3.74
CA THR A 163 18.48 -28.41 -3.45
C THR A 163 17.82 -27.03 -3.52
N ILE A 164 16.55 -26.94 -3.95
CA ILE A 164 15.79 -25.68 -4.00
C ILE A 164 15.23 -25.38 -2.62
N ASP A 165 15.63 -24.25 -2.03
CA ASP A 165 15.02 -23.75 -0.78
C ASP A 165 13.61 -23.19 -1.06
N ILE A 166 12.59 -23.95 -0.66
CA ILE A 166 11.16 -23.61 -0.73
C ILE A 166 10.55 -23.31 0.64
N VAL A 167 11.36 -23.32 1.70
CA VAL A 167 10.89 -23.18 3.09
C VAL A 167 11.10 -21.78 3.59
N LYS A 168 12.16 -21.11 3.13
CA LYS A 168 12.42 -19.73 3.50
C LYS A 168 11.31 -18.81 2.97
N ASP A 169 10.59 -18.21 3.90
CA ASP A 169 9.57 -17.18 3.74
C ASP A 169 10.05 -16.00 4.59
N THR A 170 10.64 -15.00 3.94
CA THR A 170 11.37 -13.93 4.63
C THR A 170 10.44 -12.93 5.31
N ASP A 171 9.25 -12.67 4.76
CA ASP A 171 8.29 -11.71 5.29
C ASP A 171 7.06 -12.33 6.00
N ASN A 172 6.99 -13.66 6.03
CA ASN A 172 5.96 -14.47 6.70
C ASN A 172 4.56 -14.16 6.17
N ASP A 173 4.42 -14.06 4.86
CA ASP A 173 3.17 -13.85 4.15
C ASP A 173 2.45 -15.17 3.80
N GLY A 174 3.17 -16.31 3.88
CA GLY A 174 2.67 -17.65 3.53
C GLY A 174 3.13 -18.16 2.16
N LEU A 175 3.92 -17.39 1.42
CA LEU A 175 4.64 -17.79 0.22
C LEU A 175 6.14 -17.86 0.54
N SER A 176 6.87 -18.75 -0.14
CA SER A 176 8.32 -18.79 0.04
C SER A 176 9.01 -17.82 -0.91
N ASP A 177 10.18 -17.33 -0.53
CA ASP A 177 11.07 -16.50 -1.37
C ASP A 177 11.25 -17.09 -2.78
N TYR A 178 11.21 -18.42 -2.88
CA TYR A 178 11.29 -19.13 -4.15
C TYR A 178 10.06 -18.96 -5.02
N HIS A 179 8.87 -19.08 -4.43
CA HIS A 179 7.59 -18.95 -5.12
C HIS A 179 7.34 -17.51 -5.54
N GLU A 180 7.58 -16.55 -4.67
CA GLU A 180 7.35 -15.13 -4.94
C GLU A 180 8.08 -14.59 -6.18
N GLU A 181 9.25 -15.12 -6.49
CA GLU A 181 10.02 -14.74 -7.68
C GLU A 181 9.56 -15.49 -8.96
N ARG A 182 8.70 -16.51 -8.85
CA ARG A 182 8.48 -17.55 -9.89
C ARG A 182 7.05 -18.08 -9.97
N ILE A 183 6.04 -17.36 -9.44
CA ILE A 183 4.64 -17.79 -9.53
C ILE A 183 4.21 -17.79 -10.99
N ARG A 184 3.61 -18.90 -11.40
CA ARG A 184 2.94 -19.04 -12.68
C ARG A 184 1.54 -19.61 -12.48
N LEU A 185 0.55 -18.84 -12.90
CA LEU A 185 -0.86 -19.24 -12.87
C LEU A 185 -1.18 -20.21 -14.02
N PHE A 186 -2.27 -20.96 -13.88
CA PHE A 186 -2.72 -21.91 -14.92
C PHE A 186 -2.99 -21.28 -16.29
N ASN A 187 -3.39 -20.00 -16.32
CA ASN A 187 -3.59 -19.24 -17.56
C ASN A 187 -2.25 -18.81 -18.21
N GLY A 188 -1.10 -19.17 -17.62
CA GLY A 188 0.23 -18.86 -18.11
C GLY A 188 0.79 -17.53 -17.64
N GLN A 189 0.02 -16.72 -16.91
CA GLN A 189 0.44 -15.44 -16.33
C GLN A 189 1.54 -15.66 -15.29
N GLU A 190 2.61 -14.87 -15.39
CA GLU A 190 3.70 -14.82 -14.42
C GLU A 190 3.44 -13.69 -13.43
N ILE A 191 3.60 -13.98 -12.14
CA ILE A 191 3.48 -13.01 -11.05
C ILE A 191 4.83 -13.00 -10.32
N ILE A 192 5.37 -11.79 -10.16
CA ILE A 192 6.58 -11.52 -9.41
C ILE A 192 6.17 -10.64 -8.23
N LEU A 193 6.57 -11.07 -7.03
CA LEU A 193 6.28 -10.44 -5.75
C LEU A 193 7.57 -10.02 -5.05
N ASN A 194 7.44 -9.33 -3.93
CA ASN A 194 8.58 -8.87 -3.15
C ASN A 194 8.69 -9.61 -1.82
N LYS A 195 9.56 -10.62 -1.78
CA LYS A 195 9.89 -11.45 -0.60
C LYS A 195 10.29 -10.78 0.71
N ASN A 196 10.42 -9.45 0.73
CA ASN A 196 10.69 -8.70 1.95
C ASN A 196 9.52 -7.78 2.32
N ASN A 197 8.38 -7.92 1.65
CA ASN A 197 7.19 -7.11 1.83
C ASN A 197 5.94 -8.01 1.75
N PRO A 198 5.29 -8.30 2.90
CA PRO A 198 4.24 -9.30 2.94
C PRO A 198 2.93 -8.87 2.26
N ASP A 199 2.83 -7.63 1.80
CA ASP A 199 1.66 -6.99 1.15
C ASP A 199 2.22 -6.06 0.05
N THR A 200 2.35 -6.59 -1.16
CA THR A 200 3.09 -5.96 -2.25
C THR A 200 2.43 -4.66 -2.75
N ASP A 201 1.10 -4.55 -2.70
CA ASP A 201 0.35 -3.38 -3.19
C ASP A 201 -0.24 -2.49 -2.09
N PHE A 202 -0.01 -2.84 -0.82
CA PHE A 202 -0.42 -2.11 0.37
C PHE A 202 -1.95 -2.01 0.52
N ASP A 203 -2.68 -3.06 0.14
CA ASP A 203 -4.13 -3.18 0.25
C ASP A 203 -4.61 -3.80 1.58
N ARG A 204 -3.68 -4.26 2.43
CA ARG A 204 -3.89 -4.97 3.71
C ARG A 204 -4.27 -6.45 3.60
N LEU A 205 -4.19 -7.03 2.42
CA LEU A 205 -4.12 -8.47 2.23
C LEU A 205 -2.66 -8.86 2.06
N LYS A 206 -2.29 -10.00 2.62
CA LYS A 206 -0.96 -10.53 2.37
C LYS A 206 -0.89 -11.17 0.99
N ASP A 207 0.26 -11.10 0.35
CA ASP A 207 0.55 -11.73 -0.94
C ASP A 207 0.16 -13.23 -0.93
N GLY A 208 0.45 -13.97 0.15
CA GLY A 208 0.02 -15.36 0.34
C GLY A 208 -1.48 -15.60 0.61
N GLU A 209 -2.24 -14.56 0.98
CA GLU A 209 -3.72 -14.61 1.04
C GLU A 209 -4.36 -14.39 -0.33
N GLU A 210 -3.65 -13.68 -1.21
CA GLU A 210 -4.08 -13.36 -2.57
C GLU A 210 -3.69 -14.45 -3.58
N ILE A 211 -2.47 -14.98 -3.46
CA ILE A 211 -1.96 -16.08 -4.27
C ILE A 211 -1.94 -17.37 -3.46
N ILE A 212 -3.00 -18.14 -3.60
CA ILE A 212 -3.20 -19.33 -2.78
C ILE A 212 -2.48 -20.52 -3.41
N GLN A 213 -1.43 -21.01 -2.75
CA GLN A 213 -0.78 -22.26 -3.10
C GLN A 213 -1.72 -23.45 -2.86
N ARG A 214 -1.77 -24.36 -3.83
CA ARG A 214 -2.54 -25.60 -3.78
C ARG A 214 -1.69 -26.76 -4.26
N THR A 215 -2.00 -27.94 -3.74
CA THR A 215 -1.36 -29.20 -4.15
C THR A 215 -2.45 -30.15 -4.61
N ASP A 216 -2.28 -30.75 -5.78
CA ASP A 216 -3.23 -31.76 -6.26
C ASP A 216 -2.97 -33.15 -5.65
N LYS A 217 -3.83 -34.11 -5.99
CA LYS A 217 -3.72 -35.51 -5.54
C LYS A 217 -2.44 -36.25 -5.99
N TYR A 218 -1.68 -35.67 -6.93
CA TYR A 218 -0.42 -36.21 -7.43
C TYR A 218 0.80 -35.46 -6.85
N GLY A 219 0.60 -34.53 -5.91
CA GLY A 219 1.66 -33.74 -5.30
C GLY A 219 2.14 -32.56 -6.15
N ARG A 220 1.45 -32.22 -7.25
CA ARG A 220 1.82 -31.07 -8.08
C ARG A 220 1.34 -29.78 -7.42
N VAL A 221 2.26 -28.84 -7.23
CA VAL A 221 1.96 -27.50 -6.70
C VAL A 221 1.48 -26.59 -7.82
N PHE A 222 0.41 -25.84 -7.57
CA PHE A 222 -0.12 -24.81 -8.45
C PHE A 222 -0.66 -23.63 -7.64
N PHE A 223 -0.82 -22.48 -8.29
CA PHE A 223 -1.27 -21.25 -7.65
C PHE A 223 -2.64 -20.83 -8.18
N LYS A 224 -3.54 -20.43 -7.28
CA LYS A 224 -4.82 -19.82 -7.61
C LYS A 224 -4.82 -18.37 -7.16
N MET A 225 -5.12 -17.46 -8.08
CA MET A 225 -5.30 -16.05 -7.77
C MET A 225 -6.69 -15.80 -7.18
N ARG A 226 -6.72 -15.15 -6.02
CA ARG A 226 -7.93 -14.60 -5.40
C ARG A 226 -8.08 -13.13 -5.80
N SER A 227 -7.07 -12.32 -5.59
CA SER A 227 -6.92 -10.92 -6.05
C SER A 227 -5.52 -10.75 -6.65
N HIS A 228 -5.29 -9.63 -7.32
CA HIS A 228 -4.02 -9.26 -7.91
C HIS A 228 -3.11 -8.64 -6.82
N PRO A 229 -2.02 -9.30 -6.42
CA PRO A 229 -1.14 -8.82 -5.34
C PRO A 229 -0.28 -7.60 -5.71
N ASN A 230 -0.40 -7.14 -6.95
CA ASN A 230 0.29 -5.97 -7.46
C ASN A 230 -0.70 -4.82 -7.75
N LYS A 231 -1.96 -4.96 -7.31
CA LYS A 231 -3.04 -4.03 -7.63
C LYS A 231 -4.11 -4.04 -6.55
N LYS A 232 -4.05 -2.98 -5.73
CA LYS A 232 -4.91 -2.75 -4.56
C LYS A 232 -6.41 -2.91 -4.80
N ASP A 233 -6.87 -2.66 -6.02
CA ASP A 233 -8.25 -2.86 -6.44
C ASP A 233 -8.24 -3.60 -7.79
N SER A 234 -8.41 -4.91 -7.70
CA SER A 234 -8.12 -5.87 -8.76
C SER A 234 -9.00 -5.69 -9.99
N ASP A 235 -10.25 -5.33 -9.77
CA ASP A 235 -11.26 -5.18 -10.81
C ASP A 235 -11.72 -3.73 -11.02
N ASP A 236 -11.11 -2.78 -10.31
CA ASP A 236 -11.33 -1.33 -10.40
C ASP A 236 -12.74 -0.89 -9.95
N ASP A 237 -13.46 -1.73 -9.22
CA ASP A 237 -14.78 -1.39 -8.72
C ASP A 237 -14.74 -0.61 -7.39
N ASN A 238 -13.55 -0.46 -6.80
CA ASN A 238 -13.23 0.23 -5.54
C ASN A 238 -14.03 -0.29 -4.35
N ILE A 239 -14.33 -1.59 -4.35
CA ILE A 239 -14.87 -2.30 -3.21
C ILE A 239 -13.70 -2.90 -2.43
N ASP A 240 -13.72 -2.70 -1.12
CA ASP A 240 -12.76 -3.34 -0.23
C ASP A 240 -12.92 -4.87 -0.29
N TYR A 241 -11.82 -5.61 -0.46
CA TYR A 241 -11.83 -7.07 -0.64
C TYR A 241 -12.44 -7.87 0.52
N SER A 242 -12.64 -7.21 1.65
CA SER A 242 -13.32 -7.80 2.80
C SER A 242 -14.86 -7.82 2.60
N PHE A 243 -15.37 -7.09 1.61
CA PHE A 243 -16.77 -7.05 1.14
C PHE A 243 -16.96 -7.56 -0.27
N ASP A 244 -15.87 -7.61 -1.05
CA ASP A 244 -15.91 -8.17 -2.38
C ASP A 244 -15.72 -9.69 -2.34
N GLU A 245 -16.80 -10.42 -2.64
CA GLU A 245 -16.77 -11.88 -2.76
C GLU A 245 -16.11 -12.35 -4.08
N ARG A 246 -15.96 -11.45 -5.05
CA ARG A 246 -15.43 -11.71 -6.39
C ARG A 246 -14.41 -10.64 -6.80
N PRO A 247 -13.29 -10.49 -6.07
CA PRO A 247 -12.22 -9.50 -6.31
C PRO A 247 -11.64 -9.41 -7.73
N LEU A 248 -11.91 -10.37 -8.60
CA LEU A 248 -11.44 -10.34 -10.00
C LEU A 248 -12.52 -9.88 -10.97
N PHE A 249 -13.73 -9.58 -10.50
CA PHE A 249 -14.92 -9.36 -11.31
C PHE A 249 -15.80 -8.25 -10.71
N PRO A 250 -15.93 -7.10 -11.40
CA PRO A 250 -16.59 -5.92 -10.84
C PRO A 250 -18.00 -6.22 -10.32
N ASP A 251 -18.24 -5.99 -9.03
CA ASP A 251 -19.55 -6.12 -8.43
C ASP A 251 -20.33 -4.80 -8.45
N LYS A 252 -20.93 -4.51 -9.61
CA LYS A 252 -21.78 -3.35 -9.80
C LYS A 252 -22.96 -3.26 -8.82
N SER A 253 -23.35 -4.37 -8.18
CA SER A 253 -24.42 -4.33 -7.17
C SER A 253 -24.00 -3.54 -5.92
N LEU A 254 -22.70 -3.33 -5.72
CA LEU A 254 -22.13 -2.59 -4.59
C LEU A 254 -21.62 -1.19 -4.99
N ASP A 255 -21.81 -0.78 -6.25
CA ASP A 255 -21.53 0.58 -6.71
C ASP A 255 -22.32 1.64 -5.93
N ILE A 256 -21.64 2.74 -5.60
CA ILE A 256 -22.24 3.95 -5.03
C ILE A 256 -23.04 4.67 -6.13
N ASP A 257 -24.35 4.53 -6.06
CA ASP A 257 -25.30 5.20 -6.96
C ASP A 257 -25.35 6.70 -6.68
N TYR A 258 -25.62 7.07 -5.43
CA TYR A 258 -25.57 8.42 -4.88
C TYR A 258 -24.95 8.40 -3.49
N LEU A 259 -24.13 9.39 -3.18
CA LEU A 259 -23.65 9.59 -1.82
C LEU A 259 -24.84 9.88 -0.91
N GLY A 260 -24.94 9.11 0.17
CA GLY A 260 -26.03 9.18 1.15
C GLY A 260 -27.28 8.37 0.78
N SER A 261 -27.32 7.71 -0.38
CA SER A 261 -28.48 6.89 -0.75
C SER A 261 -28.71 5.75 0.26
N PRO A 262 -29.93 5.19 0.37
CA PRO A 262 -30.17 4.01 1.18
C PRO A 262 -29.24 2.84 0.85
N LYS A 263 -28.93 2.64 -0.45
CA LYS A 263 -28.00 1.60 -0.91
C LYS A 263 -26.59 1.87 -0.41
N HIS A 264 -26.08 3.08 -0.60
CA HIS A 264 -24.76 3.50 -0.13
C HIS A 264 -24.62 3.34 1.38
N LEU A 265 -25.59 3.87 2.15
CA LEU A 265 -25.56 3.80 3.61
C LEU A 265 -25.72 2.38 4.14
N GLU A 266 -26.47 1.49 3.47
CA GLU A 266 -26.54 0.07 3.85
C GLU A 266 -25.16 -0.61 3.74
N ILE A 267 -24.45 -0.39 2.63
CA ILE A 267 -23.12 -0.95 2.39
C ILE A 267 -22.13 -0.37 3.41
N PHE A 268 -22.13 0.94 3.59
CA PHE A 268 -21.31 1.62 4.59
C PHE A 268 -21.55 1.05 6.00
N ASN A 269 -22.82 0.89 6.42
CA ASN A 269 -23.15 0.34 7.73
C ASN A 269 -22.68 -1.12 7.90
N LYS A 270 -22.68 -1.93 6.83
CA LYS A 270 -22.06 -3.28 6.84
C LYS A 270 -20.55 -3.20 7.08
N LYS A 271 -19.84 -2.25 6.43
CA LYS A 271 -18.42 -1.95 6.67
C LYS A 271 -18.15 -1.65 8.14
N ILE A 272 -18.90 -0.70 8.71
CA ILE A 272 -18.76 -0.33 10.12
C ILE A 272 -19.03 -1.53 11.03
N LYS A 273 -20.12 -2.27 10.83
CA LYS A 273 -20.48 -3.40 11.68
C LYS A 273 -19.40 -4.49 11.70
N LYS A 274 -18.79 -4.77 10.54
CA LYS A 274 -17.69 -5.74 10.44
C LYS A 274 -16.47 -5.26 11.19
N TYR A 275 -16.03 -4.02 10.96
CA TYR A 275 -14.91 -3.41 11.66
C TYR A 275 -15.13 -3.42 13.18
N THR A 276 -16.32 -3.03 13.64
CA THR A 276 -16.67 -3.07 15.07
C THR A 276 -16.59 -4.49 15.65
N LYS A 277 -16.99 -5.51 14.89
CA LYS A 277 -16.92 -6.91 15.32
C LYS A 277 -15.47 -7.43 15.37
N GLU A 278 -14.66 -7.11 14.38
CA GLU A 278 -13.26 -7.56 14.29
C GLU A 278 -12.41 -7.03 15.46
N PHE A 279 -12.68 -5.80 15.87
CA PHE A 279 -11.94 -5.14 16.96
C PHE A 279 -12.72 -5.13 18.29
N SER A 280 -13.76 -5.95 18.44
CA SER A 280 -14.63 -5.94 19.64
C SER A 280 -13.85 -6.16 20.94
N ASP A 281 -12.87 -7.06 20.91
CA ASP A 281 -12.04 -7.39 22.07
C ASP A 281 -11.14 -6.22 22.46
N VAL A 282 -10.60 -5.49 21.48
CA VAL A 282 -9.82 -4.27 21.72
C VAL A 282 -10.72 -3.18 22.30
N PHE A 283 -11.87 -2.91 21.67
CA PHE A 283 -12.80 -1.87 22.08
C PHE A 283 -13.36 -2.09 23.49
N SER A 284 -13.61 -3.34 23.87
CA SER A 284 -14.06 -3.68 25.23
C SER A 284 -13.07 -3.31 26.34
N ARG A 285 -11.78 -3.15 26.01
CA ARG A 285 -10.69 -2.88 26.98
C ARG A 285 -10.33 -1.40 27.09
N VAL A 286 -10.71 -0.57 26.12
CA VAL A 286 -10.20 0.82 25.98
C VAL A 286 -11.27 1.92 26.13
N GLY A 287 -12.52 1.57 26.45
CA GLY A 287 -13.58 2.56 26.74
C GLY A 287 -13.82 3.54 25.58
N THR A 288 -13.84 4.85 25.86
CA THR A 288 -14.10 5.92 24.85
C THR A 288 -13.12 5.95 23.68
N GLU A 289 -11.95 5.30 23.79
CA GLU A 289 -11.01 5.19 22.66
C GLU A 289 -11.53 4.26 21.56
N GLY A 290 -12.36 3.26 21.91
CA GLY A 290 -12.99 2.39 20.92
C GLY A 290 -14.00 3.15 20.05
N GLU A 291 -14.79 4.03 20.66
CA GLU A 291 -15.71 4.92 19.94
C GLU A 291 -14.98 5.86 18.98
N LYS A 292 -13.81 6.39 19.38
CA LYS A 292 -12.95 7.19 18.50
C LYS A 292 -12.35 6.36 17.37
N GLY A 293 -12.00 5.10 17.61
CA GLY A 293 -11.54 4.18 16.57
C GLY A 293 -12.61 3.96 15.50
N ILE A 294 -13.85 3.69 15.94
CA ILE A 294 -15.03 3.58 15.05
C ILE A 294 -15.29 4.90 14.31
N GLY A 295 -15.23 6.03 15.03
CA GLY A 295 -15.31 7.38 14.48
C GLY A 295 -14.31 7.61 13.34
N GLY A 296 -13.04 7.28 13.58
CA GLY A 296 -11.97 7.45 12.62
C GLY A 296 -12.16 6.58 11.38
N TYR A 297 -12.46 5.29 11.59
CA TYR A 297 -12.74 4.37 10.48
C TYR A 297 -13.92 4.88 9.64
N GLY A 298 -15.05 5.24 10.26
CA GLY A 298 -16.22 5.72 9.52
C GLY A 298 -15.99 7.04 8.75
N VAL A 299 -15.28 8.01 9.35
CA VAL A 299 -14.92 9.24 8.62
C VAL A 299 -14.07 8.93 7.39
N TYR A 300 -13.02 8.13 7.54
CA TYR A 300 -12.15 7.83 6.39
C TYR A 300 -12.83 6.97 5.34
N THR A 301 -13.68 6.01 5.72
CA THR A 301 -14.49 5.24 4.78
C THR A 301 -15.41 6.16 3.96
N LEU A 302 -16.09 7.12 4.58
CA LEU A 302 -16.94 8.07 3.83
C LEU A 302 -16.11 8.97 2.90
N ILE A 303 -14.93 9.44 3.33
CA ILE A 303 -14.01 10.18 2.45
C ILE A 303 -13.64 9.34 1.22
N ASP A 304 -13.33 8.06 1.42
CA ASP A 304 -12.94 7.15 0.35
C ASP A 304 -14.14 6.84 -0.57
N ASP A 305 -15.34 6.70 -0.02
CA ASP A 305 -16.60 6.54 -0.76
C ASP A 305 -16.87 7.80 -1.62
N TYR A 306 -16.67 9.02 -1.09
CA TYR A 306 -16.75 10.28 -1.86
C TYR A 306 -15.75 10.32 -3.01
N ASN A 307 -14.49 9.97 -2.76
CA ASN A 307 -13.45 9.96 -3.78
C ASN A 307 -13.76 8.95 -4.89
N THR A 308 -14.23 7.76 -4.51
CA THR A 308 -14.67 6.71 -5.42
C THR A 308 -15.84 7.18 -6.29
N PHE A 309 -16.84 7.81 -5.68
CA PHE A 309 -18.00 8.35 -6.36
C PHE A 309 -17.62 9.35 -7.47
N LEU A 310 -16.62 10.19 -7.22
CA LEU A 310 -16.09 11.16 -8.17
C LEU A 310 -15.23 10.51 -9.26
N LYS A 311 -14.34 9.57 -8.90
CA LYS A 311 -13.50 8.83 -9.85
C LYS A 311 -14.33 8.09 -10.90
N LYS A 312 -15.42 7.43 -10.47
CA LYS A 312 -16.38 6.73 -11.37
C LYS A 312 -17.09 7.68 -12.36
N ARG A 313 -17.09 8.98 -12.07
CA ARG A 313 -17.66 10.04 -12.93
C ARG A 313 -16.60 10.78 -13.74
N GLY A 314 -15.37 10.27 -13.79
CA GLY A 314 -14.27 10.82 -14.59
C GLY A 314 -13.65 12.08 -13.98
N ILE A 315 -13.81 12.30 -12.67
CA ILE A 315 -13.21 13.45 -11.99
C ILE A 315 -11.82 13.10 -11.50
N ASP A 316 -10.85 13.91 -11.91
CA ASP A 316 -9.45 13.82 -11.48
C ASP A 316 -9.23 14.62 -10.18
N LEU A 317 -9.13 13.90 -9.07
CA LEU A 317 -8.95 14.47 -7.73
C LEU A 317 -7.57 15.09 -7.51
N SER A 318 -6.59 14.85 -8.39
CA SER A 318 -5.26 15.47 -8.29
C SER A 318 -5.26 16.97 -8.63
N LYS A 319 -6.32 17.47 -9.28
CA LYS A 319 -6.47 18.87 -9.69
C LYS A 319 -7.00 19.80 -8.58
N GLY A 320 -7.18 19.28 -7.37
CA GLY A 320 -7.22 20.03 -6.12
C GLY A 320 -8.49 20.85 -5.81
N ASN A 321 -9.26 21.32 -6.79
CA ASN A 321 -10.28 22.32 -6.53
C ASN A 321 -11.72 21.82 -6.72
N ARG A 322 -12.50 21.96 -5.66
CA ARG A 322 -13.84 21.38 -5.47
C ARG A 322 -14.95 21.91 -6.40
N ILE A 323 -14.94 23.21 -6.70
CA ILE A 323 -16.13 23.91 -7.22
C ILE A 323 -16.37 23.65 -8.72
N ASP A 324 -15.39 23.09 -9.42
CA ASP A 324 -15.48 22.92 -10.87
C ASP A 324 -16.26 21.68 -11.30
N TYR A 325 -16.30 20.62 -10.47
CA TYR A 325 -16.83 19.32 -10.90
C TYR A 325 -18.16 18.90 -10.28
N TRP A 326 -18.65 19.59 -9.26
CA TRP A 326 -19.93 19.24 -8.62
C TRP A 326 -21.14 19.61 -9.49
N LYS A 327 -22.15 18.72 -9.51
CA LYS A 327 -23.41 18.88 -10.27
C LYS A 327 -24.62 18.67 -9.36
N ASP A 328 -25.64 19.52 -9.51
CA ASP A 328 -26.91 19.46 -8.77
C ASP A 328 -27.55 18.06 -8.82
N GLU A 329 -27.44 17.37 -9.95
CA GLU A 329 -28.00 16.03 -10.16
C GLU A 329 -27.39 14.95 -9.24
N TRP A 330 -26.21 15.20 -8.66
CA TRP A 330 -25.52 14.26 -7.75
C TRP A 330 -25.95 14.40 -6.29
N ASP A 331 -26.64 15.49 -5.94
CA ASP A 331 -26.90 15.87 -4.55
C ASP A 331 -28.23 15.35 -3.98
N LYS A 332 -28.90 14.44 -4.69
CA LYS A 332 -30.23 13.92 -4.31
C LYS A 332 -30.32 13.45 -2.84
N TYR A 333 -29.26 12.88 -2.29
CA TYR A 333 -29.16 12.39 -0.90
C TYR A 333 -27.97 13.04 -0.15
N TRP A 334 -27.55 14.24 -0.58
CA TRP A 334 -26.36 14.89 -0.06
C TRP A 334 -26.43 15.19 1.44
N GLU A 335 -27.61 15.58 1.92
CA GLU A 335 -27.83 15.84 3.34
C GLU A 335 -27.69 14.57 4.19
N ASP A 336 -28.20 13.43 3.71
CA ASP A 336 -28.06 12.14 4.40
C ASP A 336 -26.58 11.74 4.50
N TYR A 337 -25.80 11.98 3.43
CA TYR A 337 -24.35 11.77 3.46
C TYR A 337 -23.66 12.67 4.49
N CYS A 338 -24.00 13.96 4.50
CA CYS A 338 -23.46 14.95 5.43
C CYS A 338 -23.81 14.62 6.89
N ASP A 339 -25.03 14.19 7.16
CA ASP A 339 -25.48 13.80 8.50
C ASP A 339 -24.74 12.57 9.01
N GLU A 340 -24.59 11.55 8.16
CA GLU A 340 -23.81 10.36 8.50
C GLU A 340 -22.33 10.74 8.72
N PHE A 341 -21.74 11.59 7.87
CA PHE A 341 -20.37 12.08 8.05
C PHE A 341 -20.19 12.81 9.38
N ASN A 342 -21.07 13.76 9.69
CA ASN A 342 -21.03 14.56 10.92
C ASN A 342 -21.14 13.68 12.16
N LYS A 343 -21.97 12.62 12.12
CA LYS A 343 -22.09 11.64 13.19
C LYS A 343 -20.76 10.97 13.52
N TYR A 344 -19.97 10.53 12.54
CA TYR A 344 -18.64 9.94 12.80
C TYR A 344 -17.59 10.98 13.20
N VAL A 345 -17.66 12.21 12.67
CA VAL A 345 -16.81 13.32 13.15
C VAL A 345 -17.09 13.61 14.62
N ALA A 346 -18.35 13.57 15.06
CA ALA A 346 -18.73 13.78 16.44
C ALA A 346 -18.13 12.70 17.38
N LEU A 347 -18.08 11.43 16.95
CA LEU A 347 -17.45 10.34 17.69
C LEU A 347 -15.95 10.55 17.93
N LEU A 348 -15.26 11.31 17.07
CA LEU A 348 -13.86 11.67 17.28
C LEU A 348 -13.66 12.66 18.45
N GLY A 349 -14.73 13.34 18.88
CA GLY A 349 -14.74 14.39 19.90
C GLY A 349 -14.09 15.71 19.47
N LYS A 350 -13.31 15.73 18.38
CA LYS A 350 -12.73 16.91 17.73
C LYS A 350 -12.25 16.53 16.33
N VAL A 351 -12.06 17.52 15.45
CA VAL A 351 -11.35 17.31 14.17
C VAL A 351 -9.87 17.08 14.46
N GLN A 352 -9.38 15.88 14.18
CA GLN A 352 -8.04 15.45 14.59
C GLN A 352 -6.95 15.70 13.54
N THR A 353 -7.31 15.71 12.25
CA THR A 353 -6.35 15.75 11.13
C THR A 353 -6.66 16.84 10.12
N GLU A 354 -5.61 17.29 9.42
CA GLU A 354 -5.69 18.24 8.30
C GLU A 354 -6.58 17.69 7.16
N LYS A 355 -6.50 16.37 6.90
CA LYS A 355 -7.34 15.70 5.89
C LYS A 355 -8.83 15.86 6.19
N ILE A 356 -9.26 15.61 7.43
CA ILE A 356 -10.68 15.81 7.82
C ILE A 356 -11.03 17.29 7.77
N HIS A 357 -10.14 18.16 8.24
CA HIS A 357 -10.38 19.61 8.24
C HIS A 357 -10.66 20.13 6.82
N TYR A 358 -9.77 19.91 5.85
CA TYR A 358 -10.00 20.40 4.49
C TYR A 358 -11.08 19.62 3.74
N PHE A 359 -11.37 18.37 4.12
CA PHE A 359 -12.49 17.65 3.52
C PHE A 359 -13.84 18.34 3.77
N ARG A 360 -13.98 19.14 4.84
CA ARG A 360 -15.16 19.98 5.05
C ARG A 360 -15.43 20.89 3.85
N ASN A 361 -14.38 21.36 3.19
CA ASN A 361 -14.53 22.21 2.01
C ASN A 361 -15.34 21.43 0.98
N ASN A 362 -15.09 20.14 0.74
CA ASN A 362 -15.84 19.25 -0.15
C ASN A 362 -17.34 19.14 0.18
N LEU A 363 -17.73 19.42 1.43
CA LEU A 363 -19.10 19.28 1.89
C LEU A 363 -19.99 20.50 1.65
N ASN A 364 -19.41 21.71 1.60
CA ASN A 364 -20.13 22.98 1.67
C ASN A 364 -21.02 23.35 0.44
N ARG A 365 -22.34 23.12 0.43
CA ARG A 365 -23.20 23.48 -0.70
C ARG A 365 -23.71 24.91 -0.59
N VAL A 366 -23.07 25.83 -1.33
CA VAL A 366 -23.50 27.23 -1.43
C VAL A 366 -23.87 27.59 -2.86
N PRO A 367 -24.92 28.42 -3.07
CA PRO A 367 -25.21 28.99 -4.37
C PRO A 367 -24.00 29.74 -4.95
N ARG A 368 -23.80 29.71 -6.28
CA ARG A 368 -22.64 30.38 -6.90
C ARG A 368 -22.79 31.89 -6.94
N THR A 369 -24.03 32.38 -6.85
CA THR A 369 -24.35 33.81 -6.94
C THR A 369 -25.36 34.25 -5.87
N LEU A 370 -25.34 35.54 -5.52
CA LEU A 370 -26.35 36.16 -4.67
C LEU A 370 -27.75 36.09 -5.28
N GLY A 371 -27.88 36.07 -6.62
CA GLY A 371 -29.17 35.89 -7.28
C GLY A 371 -29.80 34.54 -6.96
N GLN A 372 -29.02 33.46 -7.05
CA GLN A 372 -29.45 32.10 -6.69
C GLN A 372 -29.73 31.97 -5.19
N LEU A 373 -28.90 32.59 -4.35
CA LEU A 373 -29.11 32.63 -2.89
C LEU A 373 -30.41 33.36 -2.54
N ASN A 374 -30.67 34.51 -3.16
CA ASN A 374 -31.89 35.30 -2.98
C ASN A 374 -33.16 34.53 -3.39
N ALA A 375 -33.09 33.67 -4.40
CA ALA A 375 -34.22 32.83 -4.82
C ALA A 375 -34.71 31.91 -3.69
N ASN A 376 -33.83 31.56 -2.76
CA ASN A 376 -34.13 30.74 -1.58
C ASN A 376 -33.77 31.46 -0.28
N ALA A 377 -33.96 32.79 -0.23
CA ALA A 377 -33.45 33.64 0.85
C ALA A 377 -33.85 33.17 2.26
N LYS A 378 -35.04 32.59 2.44
CA LYS A 378 -35.53 32.07 3.74
C LYS A 378 -34.68 30.94 4.31
N ASN A 379 -33.88 30.25 3.49
CA ASN A 379 -32.99 29.18 3.91
C ASN A 379 -31.61 29.70 4.32
N TRP A 380 -31.40 31.02 4.31
CA TRP A 380 -30.12 31.65 4.62
C TRP A 380 -30.26 32.75 5.66
N VAL A 381 -29.22 32.89 6.47
CA VAL A 381 -29.06 33.87 7.52
C VAL A 381 -27.95 34.81 7.10
N LEU A 382 -28.24 36.09 6.97
CA LEU A 382 -27.23 37.12 6.75
C LEU A 382 -26.57 37.48 8.08
N ILE A 383 -25.28 37.18 8.20
CA ILE A 383 -24.49 37.37 9.42
C ILE A 383 -24.05 38.83 9.54
N LYS A 384 -24.10 39.39 10.76
CA LYS A 384 -23.73 40.79 11.03
C LYS A 384 -22.28 41.06 10.64
N SER A 385 -21.97 42.33 10.32
CA SER A 385 -20.61 42.73 9.94
C SER A 385 -19.59 42.46 11.04
N GLU A 386 -19.99 42.60 12.31
CA GLU A 386 -19.15 42.29 13.47
C GLU A 386 -18.73 40.82 13.53
N ASN A 387 -19.62 39.90 13.16
CA ASN A 387 -19.37 38.45 13.17
C ASN A 387 -18.79 37.93 11.85
N SER A 388 -18.67 38.78 10.82
CA SER A 388 -18.18 38.42 9.48
C SER A 388 -16.88 39.13 9.08
N ILE A 389 -16.27 39.90 10.00
CA ILE A 389 -15.10 40.72 9.71
C ILE A 389 -13.85 39.92 9.29
N TYR A 390 -13.82 38.64 9.64
CA TYR A 390 -12.82 37.65 9.25
C TYR A 390 -12.92 37.23 7.77
N HIS A 391 -13.95 37.68 7.04
CA HIS A 391 -14.15 37.43 5.62
C HIS A 391 -14.14 38.71 4.77
N MET A 392 -13.58 39.80 5.31
CA MET A 392 -13.51 41.11 4.66
C MET A 392 -12.09 41.51 4.24
N PHE A 393 -11.26 40.53 3.89
CA PHE A 393 -9.89 40.78 3.44
C PHE A 393 -9.86 41.28 1.99
N PRO A 394 -8.99 42.24 1.66
CA PRO A 394 -8.81 42.65 0.27
C PRO A 394 -8.20 41.51 -0.54
N SER A 395 -8.67 41.33 -1.76
CA SER A 395 -8.15 40.32 -2.70
C SER A 395 -8.34 40.78 -4.14
N SER A 396 -7.68 40.12 -5.09
CA SER A 396 -7.89 40.39 -6.51
C SER A 396 -9.35 40.19 -6.93
N PHE A 397 -10.06 39.27 -6.26
CA PHE A 397 -11.45 38.94 -6.50
C PHE A 397 -12.44 39.87 -5.76
N SER A 398 -12.23 40.07 -4.46
CA SER A 398 -13.12 40.89 -3.61
C SER A 398 -12.87 42.40 -3.72
N GLY A 399 -11.75 42.83 -4.31
CA GLY A 399 -11.34 44.23 -4.29
C GLY A 399 -10.90 44.64 -2.88
N GLU A 400 -11.54 45.65 -2.29
CA GLU A 400 -11.23 46.11 -0.92
C GLU A 400 -11.67 45.12 0.18
N GLY A 401 -12.49 44.11 -0.14
CA GLY A 401 -12.94 43.06 0.81
C GLY A 401 -14.05 43.50 1.78
N VAL A 402 -14.05 44.77 2.19
CA VAL A 402 -15.01 45.35 3.15
C VAL A 402 -16.48 45.31 2.71
N TYR A 403 -16.75 44.98 1.44
CA TYR A 403 -18.10 44.83 0.90
C TYR A 403 -18.62 43.39 1.00
N ASN A 404 -17.82 42.45 1.50
CA ASN A 404 -18.22 41.04 1.53
C ASN A 404 -19.39 40.81 2.49
N LEU A 405 -20.28 39.89 2.11
CA LEU A 405 -21.45 39.48 2.87
C LEU A 405 -21.31 38.01 3.22
N LYS A 406 -21.32 37.67 4.51
CA LYS A 406 -21.34 36.29 4.99
C LYS A 406 -22.78 35.83 5.22
N PHE A 407 -23.08 34.64 4.74
CA PHE A 407 -24.32 33.93 4.96
C PHE A 407 -24.05 32.55 5.56
N ILE A 408 -24.99 32.08 6.36
CA ILE A 408 -25.02 30.71 6.86
C ILE A 408 -26.38 30.13 6.53
N SER A 409 -26.46 28.87 6.09
CA SER A 409 -27.73 28.17 5.91
C SER A 409 -28.50 28.08 7.23
N VAL A 410 -29.82 27.95 7.19
CA VAL A 410 -30.65 27.90 8.41
C VAL A 410 -30.37 26.65 9.25
N ASP A 411 -29.96 25.53 8.65
CA ASP A 411 -29.45 24.37 9.40
C ASP A 411 -28.05 24.61 10.01
N GLY A 412 -27.37 25.69 9.64
CA GLY A 412 -26.07 26.08 10.15
C GLY A 412 -24.87 25.39 9.49
N LYS A 413 -25.09 24.50 8.51
CA LYS A 413 -24.05 23.65 7.92
C LYS A 413 -23.23 24.35 6.84
N HIS A 414 -23.83 25.23 6.06
CA HIS A 414 -23.21 25.82 4.88
C HIS A 414 -22.93 27.29 5.08
N GLU A 415 -21.67 27.70 4.94
CA GLU A 415 -21.29 29.11 4.97
C GLU A 415 -20.88 29.58 3.58
N GLY A 416 -21.47 30.68 3.13
CA GLY A 416 -21.14 31.33 1.87
C GLY A 416 -20.73 32.78 2.09
N VAL A 417 -19.69 33.22 1.39
CA VAL A 417 -19.28 34.62 1.38
C VAL A 417 -19.41 35.14 -0.04
N TYR A 418 -20.04 36.30 -0.19
CA TYR A 418 -20.35 36.88 -1.49
C TYR A 418 -19.95 38.33 -1.55
N ILE A 419 -19.56 38.77 -2.73
CA ILE A 419 -19.33 40.18 -2.97
C ILE A 419 -20.69 40.88 -3.06
N ASN A 420 -20.93 41.91 -2.22
CA ASN A 420 -22.18 42.67 -2.30
C ASN A 420 -22.40 43.22 -3.72
N ILE A 421 -23.66 43.33 -4.15
CA ILE A 421 -24.01 43.95 -5.44
C ILE A 421 -23.99 45.49 -5.37
N PHE A 422 -24.09 46.06 -4.18
CA PHE A 422 -23.95 47.49 -3.90
C PHE A 422 -22.51 47.86 -3.54
N GLY A 423 -22.20 49.15 -3.58
CA GLY A 423 -20.86 49.71 -3.37
C GLY A 423 -20.11 49.93 -4.69
N GLU A 424 -19.19 50.89 -4.69
CA GLU A 424 -18.54 51.35 -5.92
C GLU A 424 -17.22 50.61 -6.21
N LYS A 425 -16.55 50.09 -5.17
CA LYS A 425 -15.15 49.64 -5.25
C LYS A 425 -14.94 48.11 -5.24
N ASN A 426 -16.00 47.33 -5.25
CA ASN A 426 -15.96 45.88 -5.36
C ASN A 426 -15.96 45.41 -6.82
N LYS A 427 -15.23 44.34 -7.13
CA LYS A 427 -14.98 43.89 -8.51
C LYS A 427 -15.97 42.84 -9.00
N ASN A 428 -16.12 41.74 -8.26
CA ASN A 428 -16.88 40.55 -8.67
C ASN A 428 -18.28 40.49 -8.03
N LYS A 429 -19.02 41.59 -8.14
CA LYS A 429 -20.34 41.80 -7.52
C LYS A 429 -21.27 40.61 -7.72
N GLY A 430 -21.86 40.13 -6.63
CA GLY A 430 -22.83 39.04 -6.63
C GLY A 430 -22.25 37.64 -6.71
N LEU A 431 -20.94 37.47 -6.90
CA LEU A 431 -20.31 36.15 -6.97
C LEU A 431 -19.84 35.65 -5.60
N ALA A 432 -19.85 34.34 -5.41
CA ALA A 432 -19.31 33.70 -4.21
C ALA A 432 -17.78 33.73 -4.19
N CYS A 433 -17.20 33.94 -3.01
CA CYS A 433 -15.80 33.64 -2.70
C CYS A 433 -15.63 32.12 -2.63
N THR A 434 -14.67 31.61 -3.40
CA THR A 434 -14.41 30.17 -3.54
C THR A 434 -12.96 29.84 -3.20
N GLU A 435 -12.64 28.57 -3.06
CA GLU A 435 -11.26 28.10 -2.88
C GLU A 435 -10.32 28.54 -4.01
N ILE A 436 -10.86 28.69 -5.24
CA ILE A 436 -10.09 29.14 -6.41
C ILE A 436 -9.99 30.66 -6.46
N THR A 437 -11.11 31.35 -6.23
CA THR A 437 -11.22 32.78 -6.52
C THR A 437 -10.84 33.66 -5.34
N ASP A 438 -11.19 33.25 -4.12
CA ASP A 438 -10.91 33.99 -2.90
C ASP A 438 -10.86 33.06 -1.67
N PRO A 439 -9.81 32.22 -1.57
CA PRO A 439 -9.68 31.22 -0.51
C PRO A 439 -9.59 31.83 0.89
N LYS A 440 -9.20 33.10 1.00
CA LYS A 440 -9.14 33.79 2.29
C LYS A 440 -10.52 34.10 2.82
N ASN A 441 -11.39 34.63 1.95
CA ASN A 441 -12.70 35.09 2.34
C ASN A 441 -13.79 34.03 2.19
N MET A 442 -13.54 32.91 1.49
CA MET A 442 -14.55 31.86 1.31
C MET A 442 -15.17 31.39 2.63
N GLY A 443 -16.44 30.98 2.55
CA GLY A 443 -17.10 30.24 3.63
C GLY A 443 -16.84 28.75 3.51
N THR A 444 -16.99 28.02 4.62
CA THR A 444 -16.75 26.57 4.70
C THR A 444 -17.98 25.82 5.19
N TYR A 445 -17.88 24.49 5.24
CA TYR A 445 -18.88 23.66 5.88
C TYR A 445 -18.63 23.60 7.39
N ASN A 446 -19.71 23.62 8.18
CA ASN A 446 -19.67 23.42 9.62
C ASN A 446 -20.10 21.99 9.95
N TYR A 447 -19.26 21.25 10.66
CA TYR A 447 -19.59 19.95 11.23
C TYR A 447 -20.63 20.06 12.34
N ASN A 448 -20.67 21.20 13.04
CA ASN A 448 -21.71 21.50 14.00
C ASN A 448 -22.26 22.93 13.79
N GLY A 449 -23.48 23.01 13.27
CA GLY A 449 -24.13 24.26 12.93
C GLY A 449 -24.87 24.96 14.08
N MET A 450 -25.63 25.98 13.72
CA MET A 450 -26.68 26.64 14.54
C MET A 450 -26.23 27.48 15.74
N TYR A 451 -24.93 27.72 15.93
CA TYR A 451 -24.47 28.62 17.00
C TYR A 451 -25.10 30.02 16.91
N TYR A 452 -25.37 30.51 15.69
CA TYR A 452 -26.01 31.81 15.45
C TYR A 452 -27.42 31.88 16.05
N LYS A 453 -28.13 30.76 16.14
CA LYS A 453 -29.51 30.68 16.67
C LYS A 453 -29.55 30.57 18.20
N TYR A 454 -28.63 29.80 18.78
CA TYR A 454 -28.63 29.49 20.22
C TYR A 454 -27.58 30.28 21.01
N GLY A 455 -26.72 31.03 20.33
CA GLY A 455 -25.63 31.80 20.92
C GLY A 455 -24.37 30.97 21.22
N LEU A 456 -23.25 31.68 21.40
CA LEU A 456 -21.93 31.10 21.66
C LEU A 456 -21.81 30.40 23.03
N LEU A 457 -22.62 30.80 24.01
CA LEU A 457 -22.65 30.21 25.36
C LEU A 457 -23.62 29.01 25.48
N SER A 458 -24.03 28.41 24.35
CA SER A 458 -24.88 27.22 24.30
C SER A 458 -24.09 25.94 24.02
N VAL A 459 -24.72 24.78 24.17
CA VAL A 459 -24.13 23.49 23.76
C VAL A 459 -23.77 23.47 22.26
N TYR A 460 -24.55 24.15 21.42
CA TYR A 460 -24.27 24.32 19.99
C TYR A 460 -23.08 25.24 19.76
N GLY A 461 -22.98 26.33 20.52
CA GLY A 461 -21.82 27.23 20.48
C GLY A 461 -20.53 26.53 20.91
N ALA A 462 -20.58 25.72 21.97
CA ALA A 462 -19.44 24.92 22.41
C ALA A 462 -19.03 23.88 21.36
N ALA A 463 -19.99 23.20 20.73
CA ALA A 463 -19.71 22.23 19.69
C ALA A 463 -19.13 22.89 18.42
N HIS A 464 -19.71 23.99 17.96
CA HIS A 464 -19.16 24.80 16.85
C HIS A 464 -17.71 25.23 17.13
N TYR A 465 -17.42 25.66 18.36
CA TYR A 465 -16.06 26.01 18.76
C TYR A 465 -15.09 24.82 18.65
N VAL A 466 -15.51 23.63 19.10
CA VAL A 466 -14.69 22.41 19.09
C VAL A 466 -14.44 21.88 17.68
N PHE A 467 -15.47 21.85 16.84
CA PHE A 467 -15.42 21.18 15.54
C PHE A 467 -15.12 22.09 14.36
N ASP A 468 -15.36 23.41 14.47
CA ASP A 468 -15.24 24.31 13.32
C ASP A 468 -14.22 25.44 13.57
N VAL A 469 -14.28 26.10 14.72
CA VAL A 469 -13.40 27.25 15.05
C VAL A 469 -11.99 26.79 15.40
N LYS A 470 -11.83 25.88 16.36
CA LYS A 470 -10.50 25.37 16.76
C LYS A 470 -9.71 24.76 15.60
N PRO A 471 -10.32 23.93 14.72
CA PRO A 471 -9.63 23.41 13.56
C PRO A 471 -9.28 24.50 12.55
N TYR A 472 -10.16 25.48 12.34
CA TYR A 472 -9.85 26.66 11.52
C TYR A 472 -8.66 27.46 12.06
N ASP A 473 -8.60 27.73 13.37
CA ASP A 473 -7.46 28.44 13.97
C ASP A 473 -6.13 27.69 13.78
N LYS A 474 -6.19 26.36 13.70
CA LYS A 474 -5.03 25.50 13.49
C LYS A 474 -4.61 25.38 12.03
N PHE A 475 -5.57 25.23 11.12
CA PHE A 475 -5.31 24.82 9.73
C PHE A 475 -5.68 25.89 8.68
N GLY A 476 -6.52 26.87 9.01
CA GLY A 476 -7.01 27.89 8.07
C GLY A 476 -7.99 27.35 7.03
N ASN A 477 -8.35 28.16 6.02
CA ASN A 477 -9.26 27.74 4.94
C ASN A 477 -8.58 26.95 3.82
N VAL A 478 -7.28 27.21 3.60
CA VAL A 478 -6.40 26.56 2.62
C VAL A 478 -5.03 26.32 3.24
N SER A 479 -4.18 25.50 2.61
CA SER A 479 -2.90 25.11 3.18
C SER A 479 -1.96 26.31 3.31
N PRO A 480 -1.20 26.44 4.41
CA PRO A 480 -0.13 27.44 4.53
C PRO A 480 0.91 27.38 3.40
N LYS A 481 0.99 26.24 2.69
CA LYS A 481 1.86 26.03 1.52
C LYS A 481 1.43 26.79 0.27
N ASP A 482 0.22 27.36 0.25
CA ASP A 482 -0.33 28.09 -0.90
C ASP A 482 0.18 29.54 -0.98
N GLY A 483 1.13 29.93 -0.11
CA GLY A 483 1.98 31.11 -0.31
C GLY A 483 1.34 32.48 -0.05
N TYR A 484 0.12 32.51 0.49
CA TYR A 484 -0.55 33.78 0.77
C TYR A 484 -0.12 34.40 2.10
N ASN A 485 0.63 35.51 2.02
CA ASN A 485 0.98 36.33 3.17
C ASN A 485 -0.05 37.46 3.36
N TRP A 486 -0.88 37.36 4.41
CA TRP A 486 -1.95 38.31 4.67
C TRP A 486 -1.47 39.39 5.63
N ASN A 487 -0.92 40.49 5.10
CA ASN A 487 -0.34 41.61 5.88
C ASN A 487 -1.37 42.46 6.66
N ARG A 488 -2.60 41.98 6.86
CA ARG A 488 -3.69 42.75 7.48
C ARG A 488 -4.30 41.94 8.62
N SER A 489 -4.47 42.54 9.79
CA SER A 489 -5.13 41.89 10.93
C SER A 489 -6.64 41.99 10.83
N ILE A 490 -7.35 41.20 11.64
CA ILE A 490 -8.81 41.30 11.79
C ILE A 490 -9.23 42.69 12.31
N ASP A 491 -8.45 43.27 13.22
CA ASP A 491 -8.68 44.62 13.72
C ASP A 491 -8.52 45.68 12.62
N ASP A 492 -7.59 45.48 11.68
CA ASP A 492 -7.45 46.35 10.52
C ASP A 492 -8.61 46.19 9.54
N ASN A 493 -9.17 44.98 9.40
CA ASN A 493 -10.42 44.77 8.65
C ASN A 493 -11.55 45.56 9.28
N LYS A 494 -11.73 45.43 10.60
CA LYS A 494 -12.73 46.16 11.38
C LYS A 494 -12.62 47.66 11.18
N LYS A 495 -11.43 48.22 11.40
CA LYS A 495 -11.17 49.66 11.27
C LYS A 495 -11.46 50.18 9.87
N SER A 496 -11.13 49.45 8.81
CA SER A 496 -11.44 49.97 7.47
C SER A 496 -12.90 49.79 7.08
N TYR A 497 -13.59 48.76 7.55
CA TYR A 497 -15.04 48.68 7.36
C TYR A 497 -15.74 49.86 8.05
N GLU A 498 -15.39 50.13 9.31
CA GLU A 498 -15.96 51.23 10.10
C GLU A 498 -15.66 52.63 9.51
N LYS A 499 -14.55 52.79 8.80
CA LYS A 499 -14.18 54.04 8.11
C LYS A 499 -14.74 54.15 6.69
N ASN A 500 -15.30 53.08 6.13
CA ASN A 500 -15.78 53.04 4.76
C ASN A 500 -17.30 53.26 4.70
N ASN A 501 -17.70 54.52 4.59
CA ASN A 501 -19.11 54.91 4.50
C ASN A 501 -19.84 54.27 3.30
N ASP A 502 -19.15 54.08 2.17
CA ASP A 502 -19.74 53.42 0.99
C ASP A 502 -20.07 51.96 1.29
N ALA A 503 -19.14 51.21 1.88
CA ALA A 503 -19.37 49.81 2.27
C ALA A 503 -20.50 49.66 3.31
N ILE A 504 -20.55 50.56 4.30
CA ILE A 504 -21.62 50.60 5.31
C ILE A 504 -22.97 50.86 4.65
N ASN A 505 -23.06 51.84 3.75
CA ASN A 505 -24.30 52.17 3.04
C ASN A 505 -24.71 51.05 2.07
N ALA A 506 -23.76 50.47 1.35
CA ALA A 506 -23.97 49.32 0.48
C ALA A 506 -24.55 48.12 1.25
N ARG A 507 -24.07 47.87 2.47
CA ARG A 507 -24.61 46.82 3.33
C ARG A 507 -26.04 47.14 3.80
N LYS A 508 -26.32 48.37 4.21
CA LYS A 508 -27.69 48.81 4.57
C LYS A 508 -28.67 48.60 3.40
N LEU A 509 -28.29 49.05 2.20
CA LEU A 509 -29.08 48.84 0.98
C LEU A 509 -29.33 47.36 0.67
N PHE A 510 -28.36 46.49 0.95
CA PHE A 510 -28.55 45.05 0.82
C PHE A 510 -29.55 44.53 1.86
N ILE A 511 -29.38 44.89 3.13
CA ILE A 511 -30.26 44.47 4.23
C ILE A 511 -31.71 44.88 3.96
N ASP A 512 -31.95 46.11 3.48
CA ASP A 512 -33.29 46.61 3.16
C ASP A 512 -34.01 45.77 2.09
N LYS A 513 -33.24 45.11 1.21
CA LYS A 513 -33.75 44.25 0.14
C LYS A 513 -33.72 42.77 0.50
N TRP A 514 -33.04 42.39 1.58
CA TRP A 514 -32.90 41.01 2.01
C TRP A 514 -34.24 40.49 2.54
N ARG A 515 -34.65 39.31 2.07
CA ARG A 515 -35.92 38.67 2.44
C ARG A 515 -35.74 37.39 3.24
N GLY A 516 -34.50 37.06 3.61
CA GLY A 516 -34.15 35.91 4.43
C GLY A 516 -34.06 36.25 5.90
N VAL A 517 -33.34 35.41 6.65
CA VAL A 517 -33.15 35.58 8.08
C VAL A 517 -31.99 36.55 8.32
N LEU A 518 -32.09 37.36 9.37
CA LEU A 518 -31.00 38.18 9.90
C LEU A 518 -30.55 37.55 11.22
N GLU A 519 -29.24 37.56 11.46
CA GLU A 519 -28.65 37.13 12.74
C GLU A 519 -29.09 37.97 13.94
#